data_AF-A0A973SWJ2-F1
#
_entry.id   AF-A0A973SWJ2-F1
#
_cell.length_a   1.000
_cell.length_b   1.000
_cell.length_c   1.000
_cell.angle_alpha   90.00
_cell.angle_beta   90.00
_cell.angle_gamma   90.00
#
_symmetry.space_group_name_H-M   'P 1'
#
loop_
_entity.id
_entity.type
_entity.pdbx_description
1 polymer ?
#
loop_
_entity_poly.entity_id
_entity_poly.type
_entity_poly.pdbx_seq_one_letter_code
_entity_poly.pdbx_strand_id
1 'polypeptide(L)' 'ADGVLVGATFAGPSGGEALGLLTLAVHARIPLEKLSEMIYAYPTLHRAILPVVQELASSR' A
#
# COMPACT_ATOMS: atom_id res chain seq x y z
N ALA A 1 15.36 -2.65 -9.38
CA ALA A 1 13.95 -3.11 -9.31
C ALA A 1 13.02 -1.92 -9.56
N ASP A 2 11.88 -2.10 -10.22
CA ASP A 2 11.04 -1.02 -10.77
C ASP A 2 10.29 -0.16 -9.73
N GLY A 3 10.38 -0.46 -8.43
CA GLY A 3 9.82 0.41 -7.36
C GLY A 3 8.31 0.36 -7.28
N VAL A 4 7.75 -0.80 -7.62
CA VAL A 4 6.32 -1.08 -7.60
C VAL A 4 6.06 -2.24 -6.65
N LEU A 5 4.85 -2.30 -6.11
CA LEU A 5 4.41 -3.48 -5.38
C LEU A 5 4.31 -4.67 -6.33
N VAL A 6 4.86 -5.80 -5.91
CA VAL A 6 4.76 -7.09 -6.64
C VAL A 6 3.78 -8.06 -5.98
N GLY A 7 3.31 -7.72 -4.78
CA GLY A 7 2.36 -8.50 -3.99
C GLY A 7 2.11 -7.84 -2.64
N ALA A 8 1.11 -8.34 -1.91
CA ALA A 8 0.83 -7.94 -0.54
C ALA A 8 0.13 -9.07 0.23
N THR A 9 0.30 -9.09 1.54
CA THR A 9 -0.44 -9.95 2.48
C THR A 9 -0.93 -9.10 3.62
N PHE A 10 -2.17 -9.31 4.06
CA PHE A 10 -2.76 -8.61 5.19
C PHE A 10 -3.39 -9.62 6.14
N ALA A 11 -3.08 -9.48 7.43
CA ALA A 11 -3.64 -10.31 8.49
C ALA A 11 -4.26 -9.40 9.56
N GLY A 12 -5.59 -9.36 9.61
CA GLY A 12 -6.35 -8.53 10.55
C GLY A 12 -7.84 -8.47 10.20
N PRO A 13 -8.67 -7.82 11.04
CA PRO A 13 -10.07 -7.57 10.72
C PRO A 13 -10.23 -6.84 9.38
N SER A 14 -11.32 -7.10 8.66
CA SER A 14 -11.62 -6.44 7.38
C SER A 14 -10.54 -6.57 6.29
N GLY A 15 -9.82 -7.70 6.23
CA GLY A 15 -8.70 -7.87 5.30
C GLY A 15 -9.03 -7.65 3.81
N GLY A 16 -10.27 -7.91 3.39
CA GLY A 16 -10.71 -7.65 2.01
C GLY A 16 -10.68 -6.16 1.63
N GLU A 17 -10.99 -5.25 2.56
CA GLU A 17 -10.99 -3.81 2.32
C GLU A 17 -9.56 -3.28 2.12
N ALA A 18 -8.61 -3.74 2.95
CA ALA A 18 -7.20 -3.37 2.83
C ALA A 18 -6.55 -3.97 1.56
N LEU A 19 -6.89 -5.22 1.21
CA LEU A 19 -6.35 -5.89 0.03
C LEU A 19 -6.91 -5.32 -1.28
N GLY A 20 -8.09 -4.69 -1.28
CA GLY A 20 -8.66 -4.05 -2.47
C GLY A 20 -7.72 -3.00 -3.08
N LEU A 21 -7.23 -2.06 -2.26
CA LEU A 21 -6.25 -1.06 -2.71
C LEU A 21 -4.96 -1.72 -3.21
N LEU A 22 -4.43 -2.67 -2.45
CA LEU A 22 -3.12 -3.29 -2.73
C LEU A 22 -3.17 -4.14 -4.00
N THR A 23 -4.27 -4.84 -4.24
CA THR A 23 -4.51 -5.60 -5.48
C THR A 23 -4.49 -4.69 -6.69
N LEU A 24 -5.19 -3.54 -6.62
CA LEU A 24 -5.18 -2.55 -7.70
C LEU A 24 -3.78 -1.96 -7.92
N ALA A 25 -3.08 -1.63 -6.83
CA ALA A 25 -1.74 -1.05 -6.91
C ALA A 25 -0.74 -2.00 -7.60
N VAL A 26 -0.81 -3.30 -7.32
CA VAL A 26 -0.01 -4.35 -7.98
C VAL A 26 -0.42 -4.47 -9.45
N HIS A 27 -1.71 -4.62 -9.75
CA HIS A 27 -2.20 -4.80 -11.12
C HIS A 27 -1.84 -3.61 -12.03
N ALA A 28 -2.03 -2.39 -11.54
CA ALA A 28 -1.73 -1.17 -12.28
C ALA A 28 -0.26 -0.73 -12.19
N ARG A 29 0.59 -1.49 -11.48
CA ARG A 29 2.02 -1.19 -11.27
C ARG A 29 2.25 0.25 -10.82
N ILE A 30 1.51 0.69 -9.80
CA ILE A 30 1.63 2.04 -9.26
C ILE A 30 3.01 2.21 -8.58
N PRO A 31 3.76 3.29 -8.89
CA PRO A 31 5.03 3.58 -8.22
C PRO A 31 4.86 3.77 -6.71
N LEU A 32 5.82 3.26 -5.93
CA LEU A 32 5.85 3.40 -4.47
C LEU A 32 5.86 4.87 -4.03
N GLU A 33 6.54 5.76 -4.77
CA GLU A 33 6.58 7.18 -4.43
C GLU A 33 5.15 7.77 -4.43
N LYS A 34 4.34 7.46 -5.46
CA LYS A 34 2.95 7.93 -5.55
C LYS A 34 2.07 7.39 -4.42
N LEU A 35 2.23 6.13 -4.04
CA LEU A 35 1.48 5.53 -2.93
C LEU A 35 1.89 6.13 -1.58
N SER A 36 3.15 6.59 -1.44
CA SER A 36 3.70 7.18 -0.22
C SER A 36 3.26 8.63 0.03
N GLU A 37 2.88 9.33 -1.04
CA GLU A 37 2.39 10.73 -1.01
C GLU A 37 0.87 10.82 -0.96
N MET A 38 0.15 9.72 -1.23
CA MET A 38 -1.31 9.67 -1.24
C MET A 38 -1.90 9.96 0.16
N ILE A 39 -3.04 10.65 0.21
CA ILE A 39 -3.78 10.88 1.46
C ILE A 39 -4.58 9.63 1.83
N TYR A 40 -4.32 9.06 3.01
CA TYR A 40 -5.06 7.94 3.57
C TYR A 40 -6.06 8.45 4.61
N ALA A 41 -7.32 8.01 4.52
CA ALA A 41 -8.37 8.41 5.44
C ALA A 41 -8.07 8.01 6.90
N TYR A 42 -8.29 8.92 7.84
CA TYR A 42 -8.16 8.71 9.29
C TYR A 42 -9.54 8.84 9.97
N PRO A 43 -9.91 8.00 10.96
CA PRO A 43 -9.14 6.91 11.60
C PRO A 43 -9.51 5.50 11.06
N THR A 44 -8.98 5.10 9.90
CA THR A 44 -9.33 3.81 9.26
C THR A 44 -8.19 2.79 9.31
N LEU A 45 -8.51 1.49 9.26
CA LEU A 45 -7.51 0.42 9.13
C LEU A 45 -6.68 0.57 7.85
N HIS A 46 -7.28 1.09 6.78
CA HIS A 46 -6.61 1.39 5.52
C HIS A 46 -5.38 2.29 5.69
N ARG A 47 -5.35 3.21 6.69
CA ARG A 47 -4.18 4.06 7.00
C ARG A 47 -2.94 3.28 7.45
N ALA A 48 -3.09 2.04 7.90
CA ALA A 48 -1.98 1.18 8.28
C ALA A 48 -1.06 0.80 7.10
N ILE A 49 -1.50 1.00 5.85
CA ILE A 49 -0.71 0.74 4.63
C ILE A 49 0.38 1.80 4.43
N LEU A 50 0.09 3.08 4.70
CA LEU A 50 0.99 4.18 4.42
C LEU A 50 2.38 4.08 5.09
N PRO A 51 2.56 3.73 6.39
CA PRO A 51 3.91 3.63 6.95
C PRO A 51 4.74 2.52 6.27
N VAL A 52 4.11 1.40 5.88
CA VAL A 52 4.78 0.30 5.18
C VAL A 52 5.22 0.74 3.79
N VAL A 53 4.38 1.47 3.06
CA VAL A 53 4.73 2.01 1.74
C VAL A 53 5.85 3.04 1.83
N GLN A 54 5.84 3.91 2.85
CA GLN A 54 6.91 4.89 3.10
C GLN A 54 8.24 4.19 3.41
N GLU A 55 8.22 3.14 4.23
CA GLU A 55 9.41 2.32 4.50
C GLU A 55 9.96 1.70 3.21
N LEU A 56 9.12 1.04 2.41
CA LEU A 56 9.52 0.42 1.14
C LEU A 56 10.06 1.43 0.13
N ALA A 57 9.50 2.64 0.08
CA ALA A 57 9.99 3.71 -0.79
C ALA A 57 11.36 4.22 -0.34
N SER A 58 11.63 4.25 0.97
CA SER A 58 12.90 4.72 1.55
C SER A 58 14.03 3.68 1.54
N SER A 59 13.70 2.38 1.53
CA SER A 59 14.65 1.26 1.52
C SER A 59 15.27 0.98 0.14
N ARG A 60 15.13 1.92 -0.80
CA ARG A 60 15.48 1.75 -2.21
C ARG A 60 16.84 2.34 -2.55
#